data_AF-A0A0A7CLJ4-F1
#
_entry.id   AF-A0A0A7CLJ4-F1
#
_cell.length_a   1.000
_cell.length_b   1.000
_cell.length_c   1.000
_cell.angle_alpha   90.00
_cell.angle_beta   90.00
_cell.angle_gamma   90.00
#
_symmetry.space_group_name_H-M   'P 1'
#
loop_
_entity.id
_entity.type
_entity.pdbx_description
1 polymer ?
#
loop_
_entity_poly.entity_id
_entity_poly.type
_entity_poly.pdbx_seq_one_letter_code
_entity_poly.pdbx_strand_id
1 'polypeptide(L)'
;MFSLAKLTVLFAAALVSAQSCFQSSDEIGRIAPYSLASNGTASFSQVVTHEKASYISLHFDSLQLPPGATLTLASPDGSTKVNYIGGRSDFFAEYIPGDSVVVTYKAPNEVGLLEGANAFAIDRLAYGVPVTTEAVCGNDDTKAAVCYKNELPTHYQKAQAVGRLLIGGTSLCTGWLFGSEGHLITNNHCIGDATAARDIQFEFGAECSTCSDPNNTKQLACRGTIVATSATFIRTSKTLDYTLVKLNLKSGASLSKYGFLQARASGPVLNEEIYIPQHPGGKPRRLGVVLDDGENGTLETLNVNKCVANEVGYMVDTEGGSSGSPVLSPNDHAVVALHNCGGCLNGGIKISDIVRDLKSANKLPAQALK
;
A
#
# COMPACT_ATOMS: atom_id res chain seq x y z
N MET A 1 69.24 -36.59 -11.17
CA MET A 1 68.38 -35.88 -10.20
C MET A 1 67.67 -34.77 -10.96
N PHE A 2 66.44 -35.01 -11.41
CA PHE A 2 65.61 -33.99 -12.08
C PHE A 2 64.67 -33.39 -11.04
N SER A 3 64.80 -32.08 -10.80
CA SER A 3 64.02 -31.35 -9.80
C SER A 3 62.62 -31.04 -10.32
N LEU A 4 61.65 -31.32 -9.46
CA LEU A 4 60.21 -31.23 -9.64
C LEU A 4 59.72 -29.78 -9.77
N ALA A 5 58.74 -29.59 -10.65
CA ALA A 5 57.91 -28.42 -10.81
C ALA A 5 57.04 -28.11 -9.57
N LYS A 6 56.58 -26.85 -9.47
CA LYS A 6 55.18 -26.55 -9.15
C LYS A 6 54.83 -25.11 -9.53
N LEU A 7 54.02 -25.01 -10.59
CA LEU A 7 53.34 -23.83 -11.07
C LEU A 7 52.16 -23.53 -10.14
N THR A 8 52.16 -22.39 -9.47
CA THR A 8 51.07 -21.95 -8.61
C THR A 8 50.04 -21.20 -9.46
N VAL A 9 48.89 -21.82 -9.73
CA VAL A 9 47.73 -21.15 -10.34
C VAL A 9 46.91 -20.53 -9.23
N LEU A 10 46.84 -19.19 -9.18
CA LEU A 10 45.86 -18.48 -8.35
C LEU A 10 44.48 -18.58 -9.01
N PHE A 11 43.53 -19.23 -8.33
CA PHE A 11 42.11 -19.08 -8.62
C PHE A 11 41.59 -17.84 -7.88
N ALA A 12 41.25 -16.79 -8.63
CA ALA A 12 40.43 -15.69 -8.11
C ALA A 12 38.97 -16.15 -8.11
N ALA A 13 38.42 -16.49 -6.94
CA ALA A 13 36.99 -16.70 -6.78
C ALA A 13 36.29 -15.34 -6.79
N ALA A 14 35.50 -15.07 -7.83
CA ALA A 14 34.60 -13.93 -7.83
C ALA A 14 33.48 -14.18 -6.81
N LEU A 15 33.47 -13.39 -5.73
CA LEU A 15 32.36 -13.32 -4.79
C LEU A 15 31.18 -12.64 -5.50
N VAL A 16 30.23 -13.43 -6.00
CA VAL A 16 28.90 -12.93 -6.34
C VAL A 16 28.20 -12.63 -5.02
N SER A 17 28.04 -11.35 -4.69
CA SER A 17 27.23 -10.93 -3.56
C SER A 17 25.78 -11.37 -3.83
N ALA A 18 25.31 -12.39 -3.12
CA ALA A 18 23.90 -12.68 -3.02
C ALA A 18 23.23 -11.48 -2.35
N GLN A 19 22.63 -10.61 -3.16
CA GLN A 19 21.84 -9.50 -2.69
C GLN A 19 20.60 -10.11 -2.01
N SER A 20 20.61 -10.18 -0.68
CA SER A 20 19.47 -10.65 0.09
C SER A 20 18.31 -9.69 -0.14
N CYS A 21 17.34 -10.12 -0.93
CA CYS A 21 16.08 -9.42 -1.16
C CYS A 21 15.31 -9.38 0.16
N PHE A 22 15.34 -8.25 0.87
CA PHE A 22 14.51 -8.07 2.06
C PHE A 22 13.10 -7.69 1.60
N GLN A 23 12.14 -8.57 1.83
CA GLN A 23 10.71 -8.28 1.62
C GLN A 23 10.20 -7.45 2.80
N SER A 24 10.06 -6.16 2.59
CA SER A 24 9.46 -5.23 3.56
C SER A 24 8.60 -4.20 2.84
N SER A 25 7.56 -3.72 3.53
CA SER A 25 6.84 -2.52 3.11
C SER A 25 7.78 -1.32 3.06
N ASP A 26 7.53 -0.37 2.16
CA ASP A 26 8.36 0.83 2.00
C ASP A 26 8.18 1.78 3.18
N GLU A 27 9.22 1.96 4.01
CA GLU A 27 9.15 2.75 5.23
C GLU A 27 9.38 4.24 4.96
N ILE A 28 8.29 5.00 4.94
CA ILE A 28 8.27 6.43 4.59
C ILE A 28 8.13 7.35 5.80
N GLY A 29 7.94 6.79 6.98
CA GLY A 29 7.70 7.53 8.21
C GLY A 29 8.48 6.99 9.39
N ARG A 30 8.48 7.76 10.47
CA ARG A 30 9.03 7.39 11.78
C ARG A 30 8.01 7.67 12.86
N ILE A 31 8.20 7.08 14.03
CA ILE A 31 7.35 7.30 15.20
C ILE A 31 8.08 8.19 16.20
N ALA A 32 7.40 9.21 16.70
CA ALA A 32 7.87 10.04 17.80
C ALA A 32 6.89 9.96 18.99
N PRO A 33 7.38 9.94 20.23
CA PRO A 33 6.52 10.03 21.41
C PRO A 33 5.78 11.36 21.43
N TYR A 34 4.53 11.34 21.89
CA TYR A 34 3.72 12.53 22.08
C TYR A 34 2.80 12.33 23.28
N SER A 35 2.21 13.39 23.82
CA SER A 35 1.22 13.22 24.88
C SER A 35 0.17 14.32 24.80
N LEU A 36 -1.06 13.93 24.50
CA LEU A 36 -2.22 14.79 24.57
C LEU A 36 -3.42 13.96 24.99
N ALA A 37 -4.08 14.35 26.08
CA ALA A 37 -5.26 13.68 26.57
C ALA A 37 -6.34 14.70 26.92
N SER A 38 -7.59 14.26 26.84
CA SER A 38 -8.75 15.03 27.30
C SER A 38 -9.68 14.15 28.10
N ASN A 39 -10.15 14.68 29.22
CA ASN A 39 -11.22 14.11 30.05
C ASN A 39 -12.63 14.46 29.54
N GLY A 40 -12.75 15.05 28.35
CA GLY A 40 -14.03 15.34 27.71
C GLY A 40 -14.87 16.46 28.31
N THR A 41 -14.45 17.10 29.41
CA THR A 41 -15.30 18.06 30.13
C THR A 41 -15.39 19.43 29.44
N ALA A 42 -14.41 19.78 28.61
CA ALA A 42 -14.35 21.06 27.92
C ALA A 42 -13.91 20.89 26.47
N SER A 43 -14.47 21.72 25.59
CA SER A 43 -13.99 21.82 24.20
C SER A 43 -12.60 22.45 24.20
N PHE A 44 -11.71 21.99 23.31
CA PHE A 44 -10.41 22.60 23.11
C PHE A 44 -9.95 22.47 21.65
N SER A 45 -8.96 23.27 21.29
CA SER A 45 -8.25 23.15 20.02
C SER A 45 -6.75 23.31 20.26
N GLN A 46 -5.94 22.40 19.70
CA GLN A 46 -4.49 22.39 19.83
C GLN A 46 -3.85 22.08 18.48
N VAL A 47 -2.77 22.76 18.17
CA VAL A 47 -1.92 22.42 17.02
C VAL A 47 -0.83 21.47 17.49
N VAL A 48 -0.72 20.33 16.84
CA VAL A 48 0.39 19.38 16.98
C VAL A 48 1.29 19.58 15.78
N THR A 49 2.57 19.86 16.01
CA THR A 49 3.56 20.12 14.95
C THR A 49 4.77 19.21 15.13
N HIS A 50 5.27 18.68 14.01
CA HIS A 50 6.56 18.02 13.93
C HIS A 50 7.30 18.60 12.73
N GLU A 51 8.29 19.47 12.97
CA GLU A 51 8.98 20.21 11.91
C GLU A 51 9.47 19.31 10.78
N LYS A 52 9.33 19.78 9.54
CA LYS A 52 9.76 19.12 8.30
C LYS A 52 9.07 17.78 7.99
N ALA A 53 8.05 17.39 8.77
CA ALA A 53 7.26 16.23 8.43
C ALA A 53 6.46 16.48 7.14
N SER A 54 6.41 15.49 6.26
CA SER A 54 5.59 15.57 5.03
C SER A 54 4.11 15.28 5.30
N TYR A 55 3.81 14.55 6.38
CA TYR A 55 2.49 14.33 6.94
C TYR A 55 2.60 14.01 8.43
N ILE A 56 1.47 14.12 9.15
CA ILE A 56 1.31 13.61 10.52
C ILE A 56 0.11 12.66 10.59
N SER A 57 0.29 11.54 11.29
CA SER A 57 -0.77 10.62 11.69
C SER A 57 -0.67 10.41 13.20
N LEU A 58 -1.71 10.82 13.94
CA LEU A 58 -1.72 10.72 15.40
C LEU A 58 -2.12 9.31 15.83
N HIS A 59 -1.40 8.72 16.78
CA HIS A 59 -1.81 7.47 17.39
C HIS A 59 -2.72 7.73 18.57
N PHE A 60 -3.88 7.08 18.59
CA PHE A 60 -4.78 7.07 19.73
C PHE A 60 -4.61 5.76 20.48
N ASP A 61 -4.04 5.83 21.68
CA ASP A 61 -4.10 4.73 22.64
C ASP A 61 -5.57 4.44 22.97
N SER A 62 -6.35 5.49 23.22
CA SER A 62 -7.79 5.40 23.44
C SER A 62 -8.52 6.61 22.84
N LEU A 63 -9.65 6.38 22.20
CA LEU A 63 -10.63 7.37 21.77
C LEU A 63 -12.00 6.86 22.18
N GLN A 64 -12.70 7.57 23.07
CA GLN A 64 -14.00 7.21 23.61
C GLN A 64 -14.88 8.45 23.66
N LEU A 65 -15.41 8.84 22.50
CA LEU A 65 -16.22 10.05 22.39
C LEU A 65 -17.65 9.78 22.86
N PRO A 66 -18.16 10.52 23.86
CA PRO A 66 -19.54 10.38 24.32
C PRO A 66 -20.53 10.84 23.22
N PRO A 67 -21.80 10.40 23.28
CA PRO A 67 -22.82 10.85 22.34
C PRO A 67 -22.87 12.39 22.24
N GLY A 68 -22.84 12.90 21.00
CA GLY A 68 -22.85 14.35 20.73
C GLY A 68 -21.48 15.04 20.78
N ALA A 69 -20.43 14.38 21.27
CA ALA A 69 -19.06 14.88 21.14
C ALA A 69 -18.49 14.58 19.75
N THR A 70 -17.56 15.43 19.31
CA THR A 70 -16.80 15.20 18.08
C THR A 70 -15.33 15.50 18.29
N LEU A 71 -14.48 14.70 17.64
CA LEU A 71 -13.07 15.01 17.48
C LEU A 71 -12.77 15.23 16.01
N THR A 72 -12.16 16.36 15.69
CA THR A 72 -11.75 16.72 14.34
C THR A 72 -10.23 16.81 14.28
N LEU A 73 -9.64 16.17 13.28
CA LEU A 73 -8.27 16.40 12.85
C LEU A 73 -8.30 17.16 11.54
N ALA A 74 -7.59 18.28 11.44
CA ALA A 74 -7.54 19.07 10.22
C ALA A 74 -6.13 19.60 9.94
N SER A 75 -5.80 19.80 8.67
CA SER A 75 -4.66 20.63 8.30
C SER A 75 -4.90 22.08 8.73
N PRO A 76 -3.86 22.88 9.02
CA PRO A 76 -4.03 24.28 9.45
C PRO A 76 -4.80 25.15 8.46
N ASP A 77 -4.69 24.87 7.15
CA ASP A 77 -5.41 25.54 6.07
C ASP A 77 -6.84 25.01 5.87
N GLY A 78 -7.24 23.95 6.60
CA GLY A 78 -8.55 23.31 6.49
C GLY A 78 -8.77 22.47 5.21
N SER A 79 -7.77 22.32 4.35
CA SER A 79 -7.88 21.58 3.08
C SER A 79 -8.10 20.08 3.28
N THR A 80 -7.58 19.52 4.38
CA THR A 80 -7.81 18.14 4.81
C THR A 80 -8.47 18.15 6.17
N LYS A 81 -9.58 17.40 6.32
CA LYS A 81 -10.31 17.29 7.58
C LYS A 81 -10.90 15.90 7.75
N VAL A 82 -10.75 15.32 8.93
CA VAL A 82 -11.32 14.02 9.30
C VAL A 82 -12.05 14.17 10.63
N ASN A 83 -13.28 13.67 10.70
CA ASN A 83 -14.10 13.69 11.89
C ASN A 83 -14.20 12.28 12.48
N TYR A 84 -14.05 12.18 13.79
CA TYR A 84 -14.22 10.95 14.55
C TYR A 84 -15.41 11.08 15.50
N ILE A 85 -16.11 9.96 15.66
CA ILE A 85 -17.25 9.75 16.55
C ILE A 85 -17.13 8.35 17.18
N GLY A 86 -17.76 8.16 18.34
CA GLY A 86 -17.77 6.86 19.02
C GLY A 86 -16.41 6.47 19.62
N GLY A 87 -16.17 5.16 19.70
CA GLY A 87 -15.02 4.59 20.40
C GLY A 87 -14.10 3.76 19.50
N ARG A 88 -12.79 3.92 19.67
CA ARG A 88 -11.74 3.08 19.08
C ARG A 88 -10.47 3.19 19.94
N SER A 89 -9.62 2.17 19.93
CA SER A 89 -8.34 2.18 20.65
C SER A 89 -7.25 1.59 19.77
N ASP A 90 -6.01 1.90 20.11
CA ASP A 90 -4.78 1.36 19.52
C ASP A 90 -4.80 1.46 17.98
N PHE A 91 -4.78 2.69 17.47
CA PHE A 91 -4.76 2.94 16.02
C PHE A 91 -4.13 4.27 15.66
N PHE A 92 -3.53 4.32 14.48
CA PHE A 92 -3.14 5.55 13.81
C PHE A 92 -4.34 6.17 13.07
N ALA A 93 -4.61 7.43 13.37
CA ALA A 93 -5.61 8.25 12.69
C ALA A 93 -5.21 8.50 11.23
N GLU A 94 -6.19 8.82 10.39
CA GLU A 94 -5.94 9.22 9.01
C GLU A 94 -4.87 10.31 8.89
N TYR A 95 -3.92 10.13 7.97
CA TYR A 95 -2.81 11.07 7.85
C TYR A 95 -3.30 12.44 7.38
N ILE A 96 -2.73 13.50 7.95
CA ILE A 96 -2.93 14.90 7.56
C ILE A 96 -1.66 15.36 6.85
N PRO A 97 -1.75 15.81 5.58
CA PRO A 97 -0.59 16.34 4.86
C PRO A 97 0.00 17.58 5.54
N GLY A 98 1.33 17.69 5.49
CA GLY A 98 2.08 18.78 6.11
C GLY A 98 2.63 18.43 7.50
N ASP A 99 3.31 19.40 8.08
CA ASP A 99 4.06 19.25 9.33
C ASP A 99 3.24 19.52 10.58
N SER A 100 1.95 19.78 10.43
CA SER A 100 1.07 20.23 11.50
C SER A 100 -0.35 19.68 11.35
N VAL A 101 -0.99 19.35 12.47
CA VAL A 101 -2.40 18.96 12.56
C VAL A 101 -3.09 19.73 13.67
N VAL A 102 -4.25 20.30 13.36
CA VAL A 102 -5.15 20.92 14.32
C VAL A 102 -6.08 19.85 14.88
N VAL A 103 -5.94 19.57 16.17
CA VAL A 103 -6.80 18.67 16.95
C VAL A 103 -7.87 19.51 17.63
N THR A 104 -9.12 19.35 17.23
CA THR A 104 -10.27 20.03 17.84
C THR A 104 -11.22 19.02 18.46
N TYR A 105 -11.40 19.09 19.78
CA TYR A 105 -12.43 18.36 20.49
C TYR A 105 -13.59 19.30 20.83
N LYS A 106 -14.81 18.88 20.50
CA LYS A 106 -16.03 19.57 20.88
C LYS A 106 -16.81 18.72 21.87
N ALA A 107 -16.96 19.23 23.09
CA ALA A 107 -17.77 18.62 24.13
C ALA A 107 -19.27 18.66 23.75
N PRO A 108 -20.09 17.71 24.23
CA PRO A 108 -21.53 17.76 24.02
C PRO A 108 -22.15 18.93 24.80
N ASN A 109 -23.31 19.41 24.35
CA ASN A 109 -23.99 20.56 24.98
C ASN A 109 -24.47 20.26 26.41
N GLU A 110 -24.67 18.98 26.78
CA GLU A 110 -25.06 18.54 28.13
C GLU A 110 -23.83 18.00 28.87
N VAL A 111 -23.05 18.92 29.46
CA VAL A 111 -21.76 18.64 30.12
C VAL A 111 -21.90 17.77 31.38
N GLY A 112 -23.12 17.65 31.94
CA GLY A 112 -23.39 17.01 33.24
C GLY A 112 -23.22 15.48 33.32
N LEU A 113 -22.93 14.79 32.20
CA LEU A 113 -22.78 13.33 32.16
C LEU A 113 -21.31 12.85 32.05
N LEU A 114 -20.32 13.75 32.12
CA LEU A 114 -18.92 13.46 31.74
C LEU A 114 -17.90 13.49 32.88
N GLU A 115 -18.31 13.60 34.15
CA GLU A 115 -17.36 13.48 35.26
C GLU A 115 -16.68 12.11 35.26
N GLY A 116 -15.38 12.08 34.89
CA GLY A 116 -14.51 10.90 34.96
C GLY A 116 -14.28 10.12 33.66
N ALA A 117 -14.85 10.53 32.51
CA ALA A 117 -14.65 9.83 31.24
C ALA A 117 -13.42 10.37 30.47
N ASN A 118 -12.41 9.54 30.21
CA ASN A 118 -11.31 9.92 29.31
C ASN A 118 -11.79 9.90 27.86
N ALA A 119 -12.03 11.07 27.26
CA ALA A 119 -12.53 11.21 25.90
C ALA A 119 -11.51 10.71 24.86
N PHE A 120 -10.21 10.99 25.07
CA PHE A 120 -9.14 10.37 24.30
C PHE A 120 -7.76 10.53 24.97
N ALA A 121 -6.82 9.71 24.53
CA ALA A 121 -5.39 9.78 24.83
C ALA A 121 -4.59 9.51 23.55
N ILE A 122 -3.70 10.46 23.20
CA ILE A 122 -2.70 10.37 22.14
C ILE A 122 -1.34 10.23 22.82
N ASP A 123 -0.60 9.19 22.48
CA ASP A 123 0.66 8.80 23.12
C ASP A 123 1.87 8.84 22.16
N ARG A 124 1.61 8.94 20.86
CA ARG A 124 2.64 9.05 19.82
C ARG A 124 2.07 9.59 18.52
N LEU A 125 2.96 9.95 17.60
CA LEU A 125 2.61 10.31 16.23
C LEU A 125 3.55 9.61 15.25
N ALA A 126 3.02 9.21 14.11
CA ALA A 126 3.78 8.85 12.94
C ALA A 126 3.92 10.09 12.06
N TYR A 127 5.13 10.30 11.54
CA TYR A 127 5.43 11.45 10.69
C TYR A 127 6.25 11.03 9.48
N GLY A 128 5.92 11.62 8.34
CA GLY A 128 6.63 11.35 7.09
C GLY A 128 8.02 11.98 7.07
N VAL A 129 9.01 11.23 6.61
CA VAL A 129 10.38 11.71 6.39
C VAL A 129 10.68 11.78 4.89
N PRO A 130 11.54 12.70 4.43
CA PRO A 130 11.99 12.71 3.05
C PRO A 130 12.61 11.35 2.69
N VAL A 131 12.08 10.70 1.65
CA VAL A 131 12.50 9.36 1.23
C VAL A 131 13.63 9.46 0.20
N THR A 132 14.65 8.61 0.32
CA THR A 132 15.61 8.32 -0.75
C THR A 132 15.00 7.23 -1.63
N THR A 133 14.78 7.51 -2.92
CA THR A 133 14.13 6.60 -3.87
C THR A 133 14.77 5.21 -3.87
N GLU A 134 13.99 4.15 -3.68
CA GLU A 134 14.40 2.77 -3.97
C GLU A 134 14.19 2.43 -5.45
N ALA A 135 15.05 1.55 -5.97
CA ALA A 135 15.52 1.54 -7.35
C ALA A 135 14.45 1.31 -8.44
N VAL A 136 14.38 2.27 -9.36
CA VAL A 136 14.09 2.05 -10.78
C VAL A 136 15.38 1.62 -11.46
N CYS A 137 15.35 0.59 -12.30
CA CYS A 137 16.54 0.16 -13.05
C CYS A 137 16.52 0.78 -14.44
N GLY A 138 17.15 1.95 -14.59
CA GLY A 138 17.09 2.72 -15.84
C GLY A 138 16.27 3.99 -15.63
N ASN A 139 15.44 4.34 -16.61
CA ASN A 139 14.49 5.45 -16.49
C ASN A 139 13.19 4.96 -15.85
N ASP A 140 12.41 5.86 -15.25
CA ASP A 140 11.04 5.53 -14.80
C ASP A 140 10.09 5.66 -15.98
N ASP A 141 9.75 4.52 -16.59
CA ASP A 141 8.83 4.42 -17.73
C ASP A 141 7.37 4.29 -17.30
N THR A 142 7.10 4.21 -16.00
CA THR A 142 5.73 4.27 -15.52
C THR A 142 5.12 5.63 -15.84
N LYS A 143 3.81 5.68 -16.13
CA LYS A 143 3.08 6.95 -16.32
C LYS A 143 1.90 7.03 -15.38
N ALA A 144 1.52 8.25 -15.01
CA ALA A 144 0.31 8.48 -14.22
C ALA A 144 -0.91 7.86 -14.93
N ALA A 145 -1.78 7.19 -14.18
CA ALA A 145 -2.89 6.44 -14.75
C ALA A 145 -3.81 7.32 -15.61
N VAL A 146 -4.02 8.58 -15.22
CA VAL A 146 -4.80 9.57 -16.00
C VAL A 146 -4.25 9.80 -17.42
N CYS A 147 -2.96 9.60 -17.67
CA CYS A 147 -2.37 9.68 -19.01
C CYS A 147 -2.94 8.61 -19.95
N TYR A 148 -3.22 7.41 -19.42
CA TYR A 148 -3.75 6.28 -20.18
C TYR A 148 -5.28 6.30 -20.32
N LYS A 149 -5.97 7.29 -19.74
CA LYS A 149 -7.44 7.35 -19.72
C LYS A 149 -8.07 7.25 -21.11
N ASN A 150 -7.43 7.87 -22.11
CA ASN A 150 -7.91 7.86 -23.50
C ASN A 150 -7.13 6.87 -24.39
N GLU A 151 -5.84 6.66 -24.11
CA GLU A 151 -4.96 5.80 -24.92
C GLU A 151 -5.21 4.30 -24.65
N LEU A 152 -5.40 3.93 -23.38
CA LEU A 152 -5.64 2.55 -22.93
C LEU A 152 -6.82 2.52 -21.93
N PRO A 153 -8.05 2.80 -22.37
CA PRO A 153 -9.20 3.03 -21.49
C PRO A 153 -9.53 1.84 -20.59
N THR A 154 -9.38 0.61 -21.08
CA THR A 154 -9.62 -0.59 -20.25
C THR A 154 -8.55 -0.79 -19.18
N HIS A 155 -7.28 -0.47 -19.48
CA HIS A 155 -6.20 -0.51 -18.50
C HIS A 155 -6.48 0.49 -17.38
N TYR A 156 -6.84 1.72 -17.75
CA TYR A 156 -7.24 2.77 -16.83
C TYR A 156 -8.46 2.39 -15.97
N GLN A 157 -9.49 1.77 -16.57
CA GLN A 157 -10.68 1.33 -15.85
C GLN A 157 -10.33 0.24 -14.82
N LYS A 158 -9.49 -0.73 -15.19
CA LYS A 158 -9.07 -1.82 -14.28
C LYS A 158 -8.19 -1.32 -13.15
N ALA A 159 -7.36 -0.32 -13.42
CA ALA A 159 -6.55 0.35 -12.42
C ALA A 159 -7.38 1.01 -11.30
N GLN A 160 -8.69 1.27 -11.50
CA GLN A 160 -9.60 1.78 -10.45
C GLN A 160 -9.74 0.87 -9.23
N ALA A 161 -9.55 -0.43 -9.41
CA ALA A 161 -9.62 -1.41 -8.33
C ALA A 161 -8.33 -1.51 -7.49
N VAL A 162 -7.31 -0.70 -7.80
CA VAL A 162 -6.02 -0.66 -7.08
C VAL A 162 -5.99 0.54 -6.14
N GLY A 163 -5.55 0.31 -4.90
CA GLY A 163 -5.46 1.30 -3.84
C GLY A 163 -4.08 1.37 -3.21
N ARG A 164 -3.79 2.55 -2.66
CA ARG A 164 -2.60 2.86 -1.87
C ARG A 164 -2.85 2.47 -0.41
N LEU A 165 -1.91 1.77 0.20
CA LEU A 165 -1.98 1.34 1.60
C LEU A 165 -1.01 2.18 2.42
N LEU A 166 -1.48 2.80 3.50
CA LEU A 166 -0.61 3.36 4.55
C LEU A 166 -0.79 2.52 5.82
N ILE A 167 0.24 1.76 6.16
CA ILE A 167 0.25 0.71 7.18
C ILE A 167 0.93 1.26 8.43
N GLY A 168 0.25 1.19 9.58
CA GLY A 168 0.78 1.67 10.86
C GLY A 168 1.20 3.14 10.84
N GLY A 169 0.65 3.93 9.93
CA GLY A 169 1.02 5.33 9.73
C GLY A 169 2.42 5.57 9.15
N THR A 170 3.24 4.55 8.88
CA THR A 170 4.66 4.74 8.52
C THR A 170 5.10 4.07 7.23
N SER A 171 4.36 3.07 6.74
CA SER A 171 4.83 2.25 5.62
C SER A 171 3.82 2.15 4.49
N LEU A 172 4.32 2.05 3.27
CA LEU A 172 3.52 1.98 2.07
C LEU A 172 3.57 0.61 1.40
N CYS A 173 2.42 0.23 0.87
CA CYS A 173 2.26 -0.84 -0.09
C CYS A 173 1.12 -0.50 -1.06
N THR A 174 0.91 -1.39 -2.03
CA THR A 174 -0.23 -1.40 -2.92
C THR A 174 -1.12 -2.61 -2.60
N GLY A 175 -2.43 -2.46 -2.78
CA GLY A 175 -3.36 -3.58 -2.73
C GLY A 175 -4.50 -3.37 -3.72
N TRP A 176 -5.30 -4.41 -3.96
CA TRP A 176 -6.38 -4.33 -4.94
C TRP A 176 -7.60 -5.17 -4.57
N LEU A 177 -8.77 -4.72 -5.03
CA LEU A 177 -10.05 -5.37 -4.77
C LEU A 177 -10.15 -6.68 -5.55
N PHE A 178 -10.30 -7.80 -4.83
CA PHE A 178 -10.29 -9.15 -5.39
C PHE A 178 -11.66 -9.81 -5.26
N GLY A 179 -12.32 -10.00 -6.41
CA GLY A 179 -13.71 -10.46 -6.44
C GLY A 179 -14.69 -9.39 -5.92
N SER A 180 -15.96 -9.76 -5.82
CA SER A 180 -17.07 -8.79 -5.68
C SER A 180 -17.53 -8.50 -4.25
N GLU A 181 -16.84 -9.04 -3.24
CA GLU A 181 -17.33 -9.06 -1.85
C GLU A 181 -16.59 -8.08 -0.91
N GLY A 182 -15.82 -7.14 -1.47
CA GLY A 182 -15.03 -6.17 -0.70
C GLY A 182 -13.77 -6.75 -0.07
N HIS A 183 -13.26 -7.84 -0.63
CA HIS A 183 -11.94 -8.35 -0.27
C HIS A 183 -10.85 -7.55 -0.98
N LEU A 184 -9.73 -7.38 -0.29
CA LEU A 184 -8.51 -6.81 -0.84
C LEU A 184 -7.37 -7.81 -0.64
N ILE A 185 -6.51 -7.92 -1.64
CA ILE A 185 -5.29 -8.71 -1.58
C ILE A 185 -4.06 -7.81 -1.75
N THR A 186 -2.98 -8.14 -1.02
CA THR A 186 -1.65 -7.50 -1.04
C THR A 186 -0.61 -8.55 -0.60
N ASN A 187 0.64 -8.17 -0.34
CA ASN A 187 1.67 -9.11 0.14
C ASN A 187 1.57 -9.44 1.64
N ASN A 188 2.12 -10.58 2.05
CA ASN A 188 2.29 -10.92 3.47
C ASN A 188 3.25 -9.96 4.16
N HIS A 189 4.33 -9.55 3.49
CA HIS A 189 5.25 -8.59 4.07
C HIS A 189 4.66 -7.17 4.24
N CYS A 190 3.49 -6.89 3.62
CA CYS A 190 2.71 -5.68 3.86
C CYS A 190 1.74 -5.86 5.04
N ILE A 191 0.98 -6.96 5.05
CA ILE A 191 0.03 -7.29 6.11
C ILE A 191 0.37 -8.68 6.66
N GLY A 192 1.25 -8.72 7.66
CA GLY A 192 1.79 -9.98 8.18
C GLY A 192 0.79 -10.79 9.00
N ASP A 193 -0.13 -10.12 9.69
CA ASP A 193 -1.05 -10.74 10.63
C ASP A 193 -2.34 -9.92 10.84
N ALA A 194 -3.19 -10.41 11.74
CA ALA A 194 -4.45 -9.78 12.08
C ALA A 194 -4.30 -8.47 12.86
N THR A 195 -3.19 -8.27 13.57
CA THR A 195 -2.90 -7.00 14.29
C THR A 195 -2.58 -5.92 13.27
N ALA A 196 -1.68 -6.21 12.32
CA ALA A 196 -1.37 -5.29 11.22
C ALA A 196 -2.64 -4.91 10.44
N ALA A 197 -3.55 -5.84 10.18
CA ALA A 197 -4.80 -5.57 9.46
C ALA A 197 -5.75 -4.58 10.18
N ARG A 198 -5.57 -4.33 11.48
CA ARG A 198 -6.42 -3.41 12.26
C ARG A 198 -6.02 -1.93 12.12
N ASP A 199 -4.83 -1.66 11.60
CA ASP A 199 -4.28 -0.31 11.53
C ASP A 199 -3.64 0.00 10.17
N ILE A 200 -4.51 0.14 9.17
CA ILE A 200 -4.14 0.39 7.78
C ILE A 200 -5.16 1.32 7.17
N GLN A 201 -4.69 2.35 6.49
CA GLN A 201 -5.52 3.24 5.69
C GLN A 201 -5.57 2.72 4.25
N PHE A 202 -6.77 2.36 3.78
CA PHE A 202 -7.00 1.86 2.42
C PHE A 202 -7.52 3.01 1.57
N GLU A 203 -6.65 3.60 0.75
CA GLU A 203 -6.94 4.77 -0.06
C GLU A 203 -7.13 4.40 -1.53
N PHE A 204 -8.30 4.71 -2.08
CA PHE A 204 -8.62 4.45 -3.48
C PHE A 204 -8.86 5.73 -4.27
N GLY A 205 -8.47 5.72 -5.55
CA GLY A 205 -8.61 6.88 -6.43
C GLY A 205 -7.63 8.00 -6.09
N ALA A 206 -6.46 7.67 -5.54
CA ALA A 206 -5.35 8.62 -5.44
C ALA A 206 -4.77 8.84 -6.84
N GLU A 207 -5.23 9.88 -7.52
CA GLU A 207 -4.94 10.21 -8.91
C GLU A 207 -5.07 11.73 -9.12
N CYS A 208 -4.15 12.32 -9.87
CA CYS A 208 -4.23 13.74 -10.20
C CYS A 208 -5.19 13.98 -11.38
N SER A 209 -5.71 15.20 -11.47
CA SER A 209 -6.72 15.56 -12.47
C SER A 209 -6.20 15.50 -13.91
N THR A 210 -4.90 15.72 -14.13
CA THR A 210 -4.29 15.77 -15.47
C THR A 210 -2.96 15.00 -15.51
N CYS A 211 -2.59 14.55 -16.72
CA CYS A 211 -1.32 13.83 -16.95
C CYS A 211 -0.08 14.69 -16.67
N SER A 212 -0.17 16.01 -16.91
CA SER A 212 0.92 16.96 -16.70
C SER A 212 1.02 17.52 -15.29
N ASP A 213 0.15 17.11 -14.37
CA ASP A 213 0.18 17.60 -12.98
C ASP A 213 1.52 17.21 -12.32
N PRO A 214 2.32 18.16 -11.80
CA PRO A 214 3.59 17.86 -11.15
C PRO A 214 3.45 16.99 -9.89
N ASN A 215 2.24 16.91 -9.31
CA ASN A 215 1.95 16.04 -8.17
C ASN A 215 1.92 14.56 -8.53
N ASN A 216 1.86 14.20 -9.83
CA ASN A 216 1.90 12.80 -10.28
C ASN A 216 3.17 12.04 -9.86
N THR A 217 4.22 12.76 -9.45
CA THR A 217 5.49 12.19 -8.98
C THR A 217 5.75 12.40 -7.49
N LYS A 218 4.78 12.97 -6.76
CA LYS A 218 4.93 13.29 -5.34
C LYS A 218 4.28 12.20 -4.47
N GLN A 219 5.04 11.66 -3.53
CA GLN A 219 4.53 10.70 -2.54
C GLN A 219 3.31 11.26 -1.80
N LEU A 220 2.29 10.42 -1.61
CA LEU A 220 1.02 10.75 -0.91
C LEU A 220 0.21 11.92 -1.50
N ALA A 221 0.62 12.48 -2.64
CA ALA A 221 -0.12 13.52 -3.33
C ALA A 221 -1.39 13.00 -4.02
N CYS A 222 -2.19 13.94 -4.53
CA CYS A 222 -3.47 13.71 -5.19
C CYS A 222 -4.34 12.72 -4.42
N ARG A 223 -4.64 13.10 -3.17
CA ARG A 223 -5.33 12.27 -2.19
C ARG A 223 -6.65 11.73 -2.75
N GLY A 224 -6.84 10.43 -2.60
CA GLY A 224 -8.07 9.72 -2.93
C GLY A 224 -9.04 9.67 -1.76
N THR A 225 -9.92 8.67 -1.78
CA THR A 225 -10.84 8.37 -0.68
C THR A 225 -10.26 7.26 0.19
N ILE A 226 -10.03 7.54 1.47
CA ILE A 226 -9.76 6.48 2.46
C ILE A 226 -11.09 5.81 2.79
N VAL A 227 -11.31 4.62 2.23
CA VAL A 227 -12.58 3.88 2.33
C VAL A 227 -12.68 3.03 3.59
N ALA A 228 -11.53 2.64 4.16
CA ALA A 228 -11.41 1.86 5.37
C ALA A 228 -10.12 2.23 6.11
N THR A 229 -10.14 2.10 7.44
CA THR A 229 -8.94 2.27 8.31
C THR A 229 -8.64 1.01 9.13
N SER A 230 -9.30 -0.10 8.79
CA SER A 230 -9.06 -1.45 9.32
C SER A 230 -9.65 -2.48 8.35
N ALA A 231 -9.24 -3.73 8.49
CA ALA A 231 -9.79 -4.84 7.75
C ALA A 231 -9.90 -6.10 8.63
N THR A 232 -10.88 -6.94 8.30
CA THR A 232 -10.96 -8.29 8.86
C THR A 232 -9.94 -9.17 8.16
N PHE A 233 -9.00 -9.74 8.92
CA PHE A 233 -7.99 -10.65 8.41
C PHE A 233 -8.61 -11.99 7.99
N ILE A 234 -8.34 -12.45 6.75
CA ILE A 234 -8.95 -13.67 6.21
C ILE A 234 -7.92 -14.80 6.08
N ARG A 235 -6.80 -14.52 5.42
CA ARG A 235 -5.74 -15.51 5.20
C ARG A 235 -4.43 -14.82 4.82
N THR A 236 -3.32 -15.39 5.25
CA THR A 236 -1.99 -15.01 4.76
C THR A 236 -1.15 -16.25 4.47
N SER A 237 -0.15 -16.10 3.61
CA SER A 237 0.89 -17.08 3.38
C SER A 237 2.23 -16.38 3.20
N LYS A 238 3.19 -16.70 4.07
CA LYS A 238 4.56 -16.19 3.95
C LYS A 238 5.30 -16.80 2.76
N THR A 239 5.03 -18.06 2.43
CA THR A 239 5.69 -18.77 1.32
C THR A 239 5.20 -18.33 -0.05
N LEU A 240 3.96 -17.84 -0.13
CA LEU A 240 3.36 -17.27 -1.34
C LEU A 240 3.23 -15.74 -1.25
N ASP A 241 3.90 -15.15 -0.26
CA ASP A 241 3.90 -13.73 0.08
C ASP A 241 2.60 -12.97 -0.27
N TYR A 242 1.47 -13.46 0.24
CA TYR A 242 0.17 -12.80 0.03
C TYR A 242 -0.64 -12.75 1.32
N THR A 243 -1.48 -11.73 1.41
CA THR A 243 -2.52 -11.60 2.43
C THR A 243 -3.84 -11.18 1.80
N LEU A 244 -4.89 -11.90 2.14
CA LEU A 244 -6.28 -11.56 1.84
C LEU A 244 -6.94 -10.99 3.11
N VAL A 245 -7.55 -9.83 2.97
CA VAL A 245 -8.36 -9.18 4.00
C VAL A 245 -9.73 -8.78 3.45
N LYS A 246 -10.71 -8.54 4.32
CA LYS A 246 -11.99 -7.93 3.98
C LYS A 246 -12.09 -6.55 4.59
N LEU A 247 -12.33 -5.52 3.77
CA LEU A 247 -12.29 -4.14 4.24
C LEU A 247 -13.45 -3.83 5.18
N ASN A 248 -13.15 -3.24 6.34
CA ASN A 248 -14.15 -2.72 7.25
C ASN A 248 -14.47 -1.28 6.83
N LEU A 249 -15.43 -1.12 5.92
CA LEU A 249 -15.72 0.18 5.31
C LEU A 249 -16.18 1.21 6.34
N LYS A 250 -15.67 2.44 6.20
CA LYS A 250 -16.18 3.60 6.91
C LYS A 250 -17.65 3.83 6.54
N SER A 251 -18.42 4.39 7.47
CA SER A 251 -19.81 4.78 7.19
C SER A 251 -19.89 5.68 5.96
N GLY A 252 -20.78 5.34 5.02
CA GLY A 252 -20.97 6.05 3.75
C GLY A 252 -19.91 5.77 2.66
N ALA A 253 -18.86 5.01 2.95
CA ALA A 253 -17.90 4.59 1.92
C ALA A 253 -18.50 3.48 1.04
N SER A 254 -18.20 3.53 -0.26
CA SER A 254 -18.59 2.50 -1.23
C SER A 254 -17.42 2.13 -2.12
N LEU A 255 -17.31 0.83 -2.42
CA LEU A 255 -16.33 0.29 -3.35
C LEU A 255 -16.84 0.22 -4.79
N SER A 256 -18.14 0.42 -5.02
CA SER A 256 -18.79 0.16 -6.32
C SER A 256 -18.17 0.91 -7.49
N LYS A 257 -17.72 2.15 -7.27
CA LYS A 257 -17.07 2.99 -8.31
C LYS A 257 -15.68 2.50 -8.73
N TYR A 258 -15.04 1.66 -7.92
CA TYR A 258 -13.70 1.13 -8.17
C TYR A 258 -13.71 -0.22 -8.91
N GLY A 259 -14.85 -0.92 -8.90
CA GLY A 259 -14.94 -2.27 -9.45
C GLY A 259 -14.11 -3.29 -8.66
N PHE A 260 -13.66 -4.34 -9.34
CA PHE A 260 -12.76 -5.35 -8.80
C PHE A 260 -11.97 -6.02 -9.92
N LEU A 261 -10.88 -6.70 -9.56
CA LEU A 261 -10.09 -7.51 -10.47
C LEU A 261 -10.37 -9.00 -10.23
N GLN A 262 -10.03 -9.79 -11.25
CA GLN A 262 -10.21 -11.23 -11.28
C GLN A 262 -8.88 -11.88 -11.64
N ALA A 263 -8.59 -13.01 -11.01
CA ALA A 263 -7.43 -13.83 -11.29
C ALA A 263 -7.68 -14.73 -12.50
N ARG A 264 -6.65 -14.88 -13.34
CA ARG A 264 -6.65 -15.88 -14.40
C ARG A 264 -6.41 -17.25 -13.79
N ALA A 265 -7.40 -18.15 -13.85
CA ALA A 265 -7.31 -19.46 -13.21
C ALA A 265 -6.18 -20.34 -13.75
N SER A 266 -5.84 -20.21 -15.03
CA SER A 266 -4.72 -20.92 -15.67
C SER A 266 -3.34 -20.38 -15.23
N GLY A 267 -3.28 -19.19 -14.64
CA GLY A 267 -2.04 -18.53 -14.28
C GLY A 267 -1.33 -17.84 -15.46
N PRO A 268 -0.08 -17.41 -15.23
CA PRO A 268 0.73 -16.69 -16.22
C PRO A 268 1.27 -17.60 -17.33
N VAL A 269 1.49 -17.03 -18.50
CA VAL A 269 2.09 -17.64 -19.69
C VAL A 269 3.42 -16.95 -20.00
N LEU A 270 4.44 -17.73 -20.36
CA LEU A 270 5.77 -17.19 -20.68
C LEU A 270 5.69 -16.27 -21.91
N ASN A 271 6.41 -15.15 -21.88
CA ASN A 271 6.47 -14.12 -22.92
C ASN A 271 5.13 -13.42 -23.20
N GLU A 272 4.12 -13.55 -22.32
CA GLU A 272 2.92 -12.74 -22.48
C GLU A 272 3.17 -11.29 -22.04
N GLU A 273 2.59 -10.34 -22.78
CA GLU A 273 2.58 -8.94 -22.38
C GLU A 273 1.86 -8.75 -21.05
N ILE A 274 2.31 -7.75 -20.28
CA ILE A 274 1.75 -7.40 -18.99
C ILE A 274 1.66 -5.89 -18.80
N TYR A 275 0.82 -5.47 -17.86
CA TYR A 275 0.85 -4.14 -17.29
C TYR A 275 0.58 -4.18 -15.79
N ILE A 276 1.08 -3.17 -15.07
CA ILE A 276 1.06 -3.13 -13.61
C ILE A 276 0.49 -1.78 -13.17
N PRO A 277 -0.79 -1.71 -12.74
CA PRO A 277 -1.32 -0.57 -12.00
C PRO A 277 -0.85 -0.63 -10.55
N GLN A 278 -0.24 0.45 -10.07
CA GLN A 278 0.55 0.46 -8.82
C GLN A 278 0.64 1.86 -8.19
N HIS A 279 1.15 1.92 -6.95
CA HIS A 279 1.53 3.15 -6.24
C HIS A 279 3.04 3.17 -5.89
N PRO A 280 3.94 3.25 -6.88
CA PRO A 280 5.39 3.30 -6.66
C PRO A 280 5.75 4.56 -5.87
N GLY A 281 6.57 4.41 -4.84
CA GLY A 281 6.90 5.43 -3.83
C GLY A 281 5.70 6.04 -3.13
N GLY A 282 4.52 5.41 -3.18
CA GLY A 282 3.26 6.03 -2.75
C GLY A 282 2.77 7.18 -3.61
N LYS A 283 3.29 7.34 -4.82
CA LYS A 283 2.83 8.35 -5.79
C LYS A 283 1.35 8.12 -6.13
N PRO A 284 0.65 9.13 -6.70
CA PRO A 284 -0.64 8.91 -7.35
C PRO A 284 -0.54 7.74 -8.33
N ARG A 285 -1.64 6.99 -8.52
CA ARG A 285 -1.64 5.73 -9.25
C ARG A 285 -0.94 5.84 -10.60
N ARG A 286 -0.01 4.93 -10.85
CA ARG A 286 0.75 4.83 -12.11
C ARG A 286 0.54 3.47 -12.75
N LEU A 287 0.71 3.40 -14.06
CA LEU A 287 0.76 2.15 -14.80
C LEU A 287 2.18 1.98 -15.36
N GLY A 288 2.79 0.83 -15.09
CA GLY A 288 3.90 0.31 -15.87
C GLY A 288 3.34 -0.49 -17.04
N VAL A 289 3.71 -0.12 -18.27
CA VAL A 289 3.20 -0.73 -19.51
C VAL A 289 4.35 -1.05 -20.46
N VAL A 290 5.27 -0.10 -20.62
CA VAL A 290 6.42 -0.20 -21.53
C VAL A 290 7.73 -0.29 -20.75
N LEU A 291 8.79 -0.69 -21.45
CA LEU A 291 10.17 -0.72 -20.98
C LEU A 291 10.97 0.48 -21.53
N ASP A 292 12.25 0.58 -21.13
CA ASP A 292 13.18 1.66 -21.52
C ASP A 292 13.34 1.82 -23.05
N ASP A 293 13.15 0.74 -23.82
CA ASP A 293 13.22 0.74 -25.28
C ASP A 293 11.88 1.08 -25.97
N GLY A 294 10.81 1.27 -25.18
CA GLY A 294 9.47 1.57 -25.64
C GLY A 294 8.62 0.34 -26.00
N GLU A 295 9.17 -0.88 -25.92
CA GLU A 295 8.42 -2.11 -26.13
C GLU A 295 7.49 -2.41 -24.94
N ASN A 296 6.44 -3.20 -25.19
CA ASN A 296 5.55 -3.65 -24.13
C ASN A 296 6.28 -4.58 -23.15
N GLY A 297 6.05 -4.41 -21.86
CA GLY A 297 6.62 -5.30 -20.86
C GLY A 297 6.05 -6.71 -20.95
N THR A 298 6.90 -7.73 -20.76
CA THR A 298 6.48 -9.14 -20.81
C THR A 298 6.94 -9.94 -19.59
N LEU A 299 6.37 -11.14 -19.42
CA LEU A 299 6.89 -12.14 -18.48
C LEU A 299 8.09 -12.88 -19.10
N GLU A 300 9.30 -12.48 -18.70
CA GLU A 300 10.58 -13.02 -19.19
C GLU A 300 10.89 -14.42 -18.67
N THR A 301 10.33 -14.77 -17.51
CA THR A 301 10.47 -16.11 -16.93
C THR A 301 9.27 -16.45 -16.07
N LEU A 302 8.94 -17.74 -16.00
CA LEU A 302 7.94 -18.27 -15.07
C LEU A 302 8.57 -18.97 -13.87
N ASN A 303 9.89 -18.96 -13.73
CA ASN A 303 10.55 -19.64 -12.61
C ASN A 303 11.86 -18.93 -12.26
N VAL A 304 11.75 -17.97 -11.35
CA VAL A 304 12.88 -17.35 -10.68
C VAL A 304 12.74 -17.53 -9.17
N ASN A 305 13.87 -17.75 -8.49
CA ASN A 305 13.93 -17.80 -7.03
C ASN A 305 14.57 -16.50 -6.56
N LYS A 306 13.78 -15.43 -6.45
CA LYS A 306 14.31 -14.10 -6.13
C LYS A 306 14.04 -13.77 -4.67
N CYS A 307 12.80 -13.45 -4.33
CA CYS A 307 12.41 -13.10 -2.97
C CYS A 307 11.68 -14.29 -2.30
N VAL A 308 10.88 -15.03 -3.07
CA VAL A 308 10.47 -16.42 -2.76
C VAL A 308 10.76 -17.36 -3.93
N ALA A 309 10.45 -18.65 -3.76
CA ALA A 309 10.66 -19.64 -4.81
C ALA A 309 9.57 -19.60 -5.88
N ASN A 310 9.90 -19.95 -7.13
CA ASN A 310 8.96 -20.16 -8.23
C ASN A 310 8.12 -18.90 -8.61
N GLU A 311 8.76 -17.74 -8.60
CA GLU A 311 8.18 -16.47 -9.04
C GLU A 311 8.19 -16.36 -10.57
N VAL A 312 7.31 -15.53 -11.13
CA VAL A 312 7.51 -14.96 -12.47
C VAL A 312 8.53 -13.83 -12.41
N GLY A 313 9.21 -13.57 -13.53
CA GLY A 313 10.13 -12.45 -13.67
C GLY A 313 9.76 -11.54 -14.84
N TYR A 314 9.93 -10.24 -14.67
CA TYR A 314 9.64 -9.22 -15.68
C TYR A 314 10.47 -7.94 -15.44
N MET A 315 10.60 -7.10 -16.46
CA MET A 315 11.40 -5.86 -16.41
C MET A 315 10.56 -4.58 -16.24
N VAL A 316 9.22 -4.69 -16.20
CA VAL A 316 8.33 -3.52 -16.01
C VAL A 316 8.64 -2.82 -14.69
N ASP A 317 8.85 -1.51 -14.74
CA ASP A 317 9.26 -0.69 -13.60
C ASP A 317 8.32 -0.77 -12.39
N THR A 318 8.95 -0.76 -11.21
CA THR A 318 8.33 -0.69 -9.90
C THR A 318 9.28 0.05 -8.95
N GLU A 319 8.77 0.59 -7.85
CA GLU A 319 9.60 1.17 -6.77
C GLU A 319 9.13 0.62 -5.41
N GLY A 320 9.78 1.04 -4.32
CA GLY A 320 9.22 0.85 -2.97
C GLY A 320 7.74 1.25 -2.91
N GLY A 321 6.89 0.49 -2.23
CA GLY A 321 5.44 0.72 -2.17
C GLY A 321 4.64 0.08 -3.31
N SER A 322 5.30 -0.39 -4.38
CA SER A 322 4.65 -1.21 -5.41
C SER A 322 4.31 -2.63 -4.93
N SER A 323 4.88 -3.08 -3.81
CA SER A 323 4.55 -4.37 -3.19
C SER A 323 3.05 -4.60 -3.08
N GLY A 324 2.58 -5.72 -3.63
CA GLY A 324 1.17 -6.13 -3.64
C GLY A 324 0.41 -5.68 -4.87
N SER A 325 1.06 -5.02 -5.83
CA SER A 325 0.43 -4.62 -7.10
C SER A 325 0.04 -5.84 -7.94
N PRO A 326 -1.12 -5.81 -8.61
CA PRO A 326 -1.50 -6.85 -9.55
C PRO A 326 -0.69 -6.72 -10.85
N VAL A 327 -0.19 -7.83 -11.36
CA VAL A 327 0.34 -7.94 -12.73
C VAL A 327 -0.78 -8.47 -13.60
N LEU A 328 -1.23 -7.69 -14.59
CA LEU A 328 -2.35 -8.05 -15.45
C LEU A 328 -1.89 -8.27 -16.88
N SER A 329 -2.59 -9.16 -17.59
CA SER A 329 -2.43 -9.30 -19.04
C SER A 329 -3.32 -8.28 -19.78
N PRO A 330 -2.83 -7.61 -20.83
CA PRO A 330 -3.65 -6.69 -21.63
C PRO A 330 -4.72 -7.42 -22.46
N ASN A 331 -4.54 -8.73 -22.71
CA ASN A 331 -5.46 -9.52 -23.55
C ASN A 331 -6.83 -9.76 -22.91
N ASP A 332 -6.85 -10.07 -21.61
CA ASP A 332 -8.08 -10.35 -20.88
C ASP A 332 -8.23 -9.48 -19.62
N HIS A 333 -7.26 -8.65 -19.27
CA HIS A 333 -7.28 -7.84 -18.05
C HIS A 333 -7.55 -8.66 -16.78
N ALA A 334 -7.13 -9.93 -16.78
CA ALA A 334 -7.06 -10.75 -15.59
C ALA A 334 -5.68 -10.61 -14.95
N VAL A 335 -5.65 -10.68 -13.62
CA VAL A 335 -4.41 -10.74 -12.86
C VAL A 335 -3.75 -12.08 -13.14
N VAL A 336 -2.46 -12.09 -13.46
CA VAL A 336 -1.64 -13.28 -13.73
C VAL A 336 -0.57 -13.50 -12.67
N ALA A 337 -0.14 -12.44 -11.97
CA ALA A 337 0.76 -12.51 -10.83
C ALA A 337 0.52 -11.38 -9.81
N LEU A 338 1.07 -11.54 -8.61
CA LEU A 338 1.11 -10.54 -7.55
C LEU A 338 2.56 -10.07 -7.38
N HIS A 339 2.86 -8.81 -7.69
CA HIS A 339 4.20 -8.26 -7.49
C HIS A 339 4.58 -8.31 -6.01
N ASN A 340 5.79 -8.78 -5.72
CA ASN A 340 6.26 -8.97 -4.35
C ASN A 340 7.75 -8.67 -4.15
N CYS A 341 8.44 -8.29 -5.22
CA CYS A 341 9.89 -8.24 -5.22
C CYS A 341 10.45 -7.26 -6.27
N GLY A 342 11.07 -6.19 -5.77
CA GLY A 342 11.77 -5.17 -6.56
C GLY A 342 13.21 -5.53 -6.95
N GLY A 343 13.79 -4.78 -7.88
CA GLY A 343 15.15 -4.95 -8.44
C GLY A 343 15.09 -5.22 -9.95
N CYS A 344 16.20 -5.10 -10.69
CA CYS A 344 16.13 -4.95 -12.17
C CYS A 344 15.25 -5.99 -12.88
N LEU A 345 15.43 -7.28 -12.59
CA LEU A 345 14.42 -8.28 -12.93
C LEU A 345 13.42 -8.39 -11.79
N ASN A 346 12.26 -7.76 -11.87
CA ASN A 346 11.21 -7.83 -10.85
C ASN A 346 10.66 -9.26 -10.68
N GLY A 347 10.13 -9.54 -9.49
CA GLY A 347 9.51 -10.83 -9.14
C GLY A 347 8.02 -10.68 -8.80
N GLY A 348 7.25 -11.72 -9.13
CA GLY A 348 5.84 -11.82 -8.74
C GLY A 348 5.37 -13.25 -8.48
N ILE A 349 4.47 -13.41 -7.51
CA ILE A 349 3.84 -14.69 -7.18
C ILE A 349 2.82 -15.04 -8.26
N LYS A 350 2.89 -16.25 -8.82
CA LYS A 350 1.88 -16.73 -9.78
C LYS A 350 0.50 -16.71 -9.14
N ILE A 351 -0.45 -16.04 -9.78
CA ILE A 351 -1.79 -15.90 -9.20
C ILE A 351 -2.49 -17.26 -9.05
N SER A 352 -2.16 -18.24 -9.90
CA SER A 352 -2.72 -19.59 -9.86
C SER A 352 -2.33 -20.34 -8.59
N ASP A 353 -1.14 -20.09 -8.04
CA ASP A 353 -0.69 -20.67 -6.78
C ASP A 353 -1.46 -20.09 -5.60
N ILE A 354 -1.69 -18.78 -5.59
CA ILE A 354 -2.55 -18.09 -4.61
C ILE A 354 -4.00 -18.58 -4.70
N VAL A 355 -4.55 -18.69 -5.92
CA VAL A 355 -5.91 -19.20 -6.15
C VAL A 355 -6.06 -20.63 -5.64
N ARG A 356 -5.07 -21.51 -5.89
CA ARG A 356 -5.09 -22.89 -5.39
C ARG A 356 -5.09 -22.93 -3.86
N ASP A 357 -4.28 -22.11 -3.22
CA ASP A 357 -4.20 -21.99 -1.77
C ASP A 357 -5.50 -21.43 -1.15
N LEU A 358 -6.12 -20.42 -1.77
CA LEU A 358 -7.40 -19.88 -1.34
C LEU A 358 -8.55 -20.88 -1.53
N LYS A 359 -8.56 -21.65 -2.62
CA LYS A 359 -9.55 -22.71 -2.86
C LYS A 359 -9.43 -23.82 -1.83
N SER A 360 -8.21 -24.30 -1.56
CA SER A 360 -8.00 -25.37 -0.57
C SER A 360 -8.42 -24.94 0.84
N ALA A 361 -8.32 -23.66 1.16
CA ALA A 361 -8.79 -23.08 2.41
C ALA A 361 -10.29 -22.69 2.42
N ASN A 362 -11.01 -22.83 1.30
CA ASN A 362 -12.37 -22.34 1.10
C ASN A 362 -12.52 -20.84 1.43
N LYS A 363 -11.55 -20.02 0.99
CA LYS A 363 -11.48 -18.56 1.22
C LYS A 363 -11.43 -17.74 -0.07
N LEU A 364 -11.56 -18.37 -1.24
CA LEU A 364 -11.57 -17.64 -2.51
C LEU A 364 -12.84 -16.76 -2.59
N PRO A 365 -12.71 -15.44 -2.79
CA PRO A 365 -13.88 -14.55 -2.90
C PRO A 365 -14.81 -14.89 -4.06
N ALA A 366 -16.08 -14.53 -3.95
CA ALA A 366 -17.01 -14.64 -5.08
C ALA A 366 -16.53 -13.77 -6.26
N GLN A 367 -16.76 -14.26 -7.48
CA GLN A 367 -16.33 -13.62 -8.75
C GLN A 367 -14.82 -13.32 -8.82
N ALA A 368 -13.99 -14.01 -8.03
CA ALA A 368 -12.55 -13.83 -8.04
C ALA A 368 -11.85 -14.39 -9.28
N LEU A 369 -12.48 -15.28 -10.06
CA LEU A 369 -11.88 -15.88 -11.25
C LEU A 369 -12.52 -15.34 -12.51
N LYS A 370 -11.70 -15.18 -13.55
CA LYS A 370 -12.16 -14.89 -14.90
C LYS A 370 -12.36 -16.17 -15.71
#